data_AF-A0A5N5T282-F1
#
_entry.id   AF-A0A5N5T282-F1
#
_cell.length_a   1.000
_cell.length_b   1.000
_cell.length_c   1.000
_cell.angle_alpha   90.00
_cell.angle_beta   90.00
_cell.angle_gamma   90.00
#
_symmetry.space_group_name_H-M   'P 1'
#
loop_
_entity.id
_entity.type
_entity.pdbx_description
1 polymer ?
#
loop_
_entity_poly.entity_id
_entity_poly.type
_entity_poly.pdbx_seq_one_letter_code
_entity_poly.pdbx_strand_id
1 'polypeptide(L)'
;KKGFDVESFGTGDKVKLPGPSPDKPNCYEFGTSYDDIYTDLLRKDKSLYTQNGLLHMLDRNRRIKTRPERFQESKEKFDIIVSCEERVYDQILEYISKFNIYLIEIQTFLKPTNHISFITQL
;
A
#
# COMPACT_ATOMS: atom_id res chain seq x y z
N LYS A 1 -16.88 -5.62 -7.15
CA LYS A 1 -16.69 -4.15 -7.20
C LYS A 1 -18.03 -3.49 -6.86
N LYS A 2 -18.06 -2.39 -6.10
CA LYS A 2 -19.30 -1.73 -5.61
C LYS A 2 -19.61 -0.38 -6.29
N GLY A 3 -18.84 0.01 -7.31
CA GLY A 3 -19.10 1.20 -8.13
C GLY A 3 -18.58 2.53 -7.55
N PHE A 4 -17.83 2.50 -6.45
CA PHE A 4 -17.14 3.68 -5.92
C PHE A 4 -15.92 4.03 -6.75
N ASP A 5 -15.65 5.33 -6.86
CA ASP A 5 -14.37 5.85 -7.33
C ASP A 5 -13.36 5.77 -6.19
N VAL A 6 -12.34 4.94 -6.35
CA VAL A 6 -11.43 4.56 -5.26
C VAL A 6 -10.01 4.54 -5.78
N GLU A 7 -9.17 5.32 -5.12
CA GLU A 7 -7.72 5.31 -5.28
C GLU A 7 -7.05 4.84 -3.99
N SER A 8 -5.78 4.41 -4.09
CA SER A 8 -5.01 3.94 -2.94
C SER A 8 -3.57 4.42 -3.01
N PHE A 9 -3.00 4.75 -1.86
CA PHE A 9 -1.67 5.36 -1.74
C PHE A 9 -0.89 4.73 -0.58
N GLY A 10 0.41 5.00 -0.52
CA GLY A 10 1.22 4.85 0.68
C GLY A 10 1.72 6.22 1.16
N THR A 11 1.99 6.35 2.46
CA THR A 11 2.48 7.61 3.06
C THR A 11 3.95 7.55 3.46
N GLY A 12 4.57 6.37 3.43
CA GLY A 12 5.99 6.18 3.72
C GLY A 12 6.90 6.84 2.67
N ASP A 13 8.20 6.82 2.93
CA ASP A 13 9.20 7.32 1.97
C ASP A 13 9.48 6.33 0.84
N LYS A 14 9.35 5.03 1.13
CA LYS A 14 9.59 3.92 0.22
C LYS A 14 8.58 2.81 0.48
N VAL A 15 8.41 1.94 -0.50
CA VAL A 15 7.65 0.69 -0.39
C VAL A 15 8.54 -0.34 0.30
N LYS A 16 8.06 -0.97 1.39
CA LYS A 16 8.84 -1.87 2.25
C LYS A 16 8.17 -3.24 2.43
N LEU A 17 8.47 -4.17 1.53
CA LEU A 17 7.92 -5.52 1.62
C LEU A 17 8.73 -6.40 2.60
N PRO A 18 8.08 -7.36 3.30
CA PRO A 18 8.78 -8.35 4.11
C PRO A 18 9.87 -9.07 3.31
N GLY A 19 11.04 -9.25 3.91
CA GLY A 19 12.14 -10.03 3.34
C GLY A 19 12.41 -11.32 4.12
N PRO A 20 13.60 -11.92 3.95
CA PRO A 20 13.96 -13.18 4.61
C PRO A 20 14.04 -13.08 6.13
N SER A 21 14.28 -11.88 6.66
CA SER A 21 14.35 -11.60 8.09
C SER A 21 13.85 -10.17 8.40
N PRO A 22 13.45 -9.88 9.65
CA PRO A 22 12.90 -8.57 10.02
C PRO A 22 13.85 -7.38 9.76
N ASP A 23 15.15 -7.62 9.83
CA ASP A 23 16.22 -6.64 9.57
C ASP A 23 16.54 -6.45 8.08
N LYS A 24 15.98 -7.29 7.19
CA LYS A 24 16.27 -7.28 5.74
C LYS A 24 15.01 -7.14 4.90
N PRO A 25 14.26 -6.02 5.02
CA PRO A 25 13.10 -5.77 4.16
C PRO A 25 13.52 -5.54 2.70
N ASN A 26 12.61 -5.82 1.77
CA ASN A 26 12.77 -5.43 0.38
C ASN A 26 12.22 -4.01 0.20
N CYS A 27 13.11 -3.05 -0.04
CA CYS A 27 12.77 -1.65 -0.21
C CYS A 27 12.76 -1.25 -1.69
N TYR A 28 11.72 -0.57 -2.14
CA TYR A 28 11.57 -0.04 -3.50
C TYR A 28 11.13 1.42 -3.47
N GLU A 29 11.54 2.19 -4.47
CA GLU A 29 11.03 3.55 -4.64
C GLU A 29 9.57 3.50 -5.12
N PHE A 30 8.77 4.47 -4.65
CA PHE A 30 7.49 4.75 -5.29
C PHE A 30 7.71 5.02 -6.78
N GLY A 31 6.79 4.55 -7.63
CA GLY A 31 7.00 4.57 -9.08
C GLY A 31 7.41 3.22 -9.69
N THR A 32 8.10 2.36 -8.92
CA THR A 32 8.50 1.02 -9.38
C THR A 32 7.27 0.17 -9.65
N SER A 33 7.13 -0.42 -10.84
CA SER A 33 5.92 -1.17 -11.17
C SER A 33 5.77 -2.43 -10.32
N TYR A 34 4.53 -2.87 -10.06
CA TYR A 34 4.30 -4.14 -9.36
C TYR A 34 4.85 -5.34 -10.14
N ASP A 35 4.97 -5.22 -11.47
CA ASP A 35 5.55 -6.27 -12.32
C ASP A 35 7.07 -6.39 -12.13
N ASP A 36 7.77 -5.25 -12.04
CA ASP A 36 9.21 -5.21 -11.74
C ASP A 36 9.49 -5.76 -10.35
N ILE A 37 8.71 -5.34 -9.34
CA ILE A 37 8.83 -5.83 -7.96
C ILE A 37 8.57 -7.34 -7.92
N TYR A 38 7.53 -7.83 -8.59
CA TYR A 38 7.24 -9.25 -8.65
C TYR A 38 8.38 -10.05 -9.27
N THR A 39 8.93 -9.56 -10.39
CA THR A 39 10.03 -10.22 -11.09
C THR A 39 11.30 -10.24 -10.26
N ASP A 40 11.59 -9.17 -9.53
CA ASP A 40 12.72 -9.11 -8.59
C ASP A 40 12.57 -10.13 -7.45
N LEU A 41 11.42 -10.17 -6.77
CA LEU A 41 11.17 -11.14 -5.70
C LEU A 41 11.19 -12.57 -6.22
N LEU A 42 10.62 -12.82 -7.40
CA LEU A 42 10.63 -14.14 -8.04
C LEU A 42 12.05 -14.65 -8.30
N ARG A 43 12.96 -13.76 -8.70
CA ARG A 43 14.39 -14.07 -8.91
C ARG A 43 15.16 -14.25 -7.61
N LYS A 44 14.83 -13.48 -6.57
CA LYS A 44 15.49 -13.56 -5.26
C LYS A 44 15.20 -14.88 -4.55
N ASP A 45 13.92 -15.18 -4.33
CA ASP A 45 13.49 -16.44 -3.70
C ASP A 45 12.01 -16.72 -3.97
N LYS A 46 11.72 -17.42 -5.07
CA LYS A 46 10.36 -17.82 -5.43
C LYS A 46 9.65 -18.60 -4.31
N SER A 47 10.35 -19.48 -3.60
CA SER A 47 9.71 -20.36 -2.62
C SER A 47 9.24 -19.56 -1.42
N LEU A 48 10.13 -18.75 -0.84
CA LEU A 48 9.84 -17.88 0.30
C LEU A 48 8.67 -16.94 -0.01
N TYR A 49 8.75 -16.22 -1.13
CA TYR A 49 7.75 -15.19 -1.47
C TYR A 49 6.43 -15.76 -2.02
N THR A 50 6.41 -17.04 -2.39
CA THR A 50 5.16 -17.78 -2.62
C THR A 50 4.54 -18.19 -1.28
N GLN A 51 5.33 -18.77 -0.38
CA GLN A 51 4.86 -19.28 0.91
C GLN A 51 4.29 -18.18 1.83
N ASN A 52 4.90 -17.00 1.84
CA ASN A 52 4.40 -15.86 2.61
C ASN A 52 3.28 -15.07 1.90
N GLY A 53 2.90 -15.47 0.68
CA GLY A 53 1.81 -14.87 -0.09
C GLY A 53 2.14 -13.54 -0.79
N LEU A 54 3.38 -13.04 -0.73
CA LEU A 54 3.73 -11.76 -1.36
C LEU A 54 3.59 -11.78 -2.88
N LEU A 55 4.02 -12.86 -3.55
CA LEU A 55 3.87 -12.97 -5.00
C LEU A 55 2.40 -12.96 -5.43
N HIS A 56 1.53 -13.63 -4.67
CA HIS A 56 0.08 -13.61 -4.93
C HIS A 56 -0.53 -12.22 -4.70
N MET A 57 -0.11 -11.53 -3.64
CA MET A 57 -0.53 -10.16 -3.35
C MET A 57 -0.11 -9.18 -4.47
N LEU A 58 1.12 -9.27 -4.97
CA LEU A 58 1.61 -8.46 -6.08
C LEU A 58 0.89 -8.77 -7.39
N ASP A 59 0.53 -10.04 -7.65
CA ASP A 59 -0.29 -10.41 -8.81
C ASP A 59 -1.71 -9.85 -8.75
N ARG A 60 -2.30 -9.75 -7.56
CA ARG A 60 -3.55 -9.02 -7.37
C ARG A 60 -3.36 -7.53 -7.65
N ASN A 61 -2.31 -6.91 -7.10
CA ASN A 61 -2.09 -5.46 -7.21
C ASN A 61 -1.87 -5.01 -8.67
N ARG A 62 -1.11 -5.76 -9.48
CA ARG A 62 -0.88 -5.42 -10.90
C ARG A 62 -2.16 -5.41 -11.75
N ARG A 63 -3.21 -6.12 -11.33
CA ARG A 63 -4.53 -6.11 -11.99
C ARG A 63 -5.38 -4.90 -11.59
N ILE A 64 -5.01 -4.22 -10.51
CA ILE A 64 -5.71 -3.05 -9.98
C ILE A 64 -5.04 -1.78 -10.49
N LYS A 65 -3.73 -1.66 -10.35
CA LYS A 65 -2.94 -0.52 -10.84
C LYS A 65 -1.50 -0.91 -11.17
N THR A 66 -0.81 -0.10 -11.95
CA THR A 66 0.55 -0.43 -12.47
C THR A 66 1.64 -0.38 -11.39
N ARG A 67 1.53 0.56 -10.44
CA ARG A 67 2.59 0.87 -9.48
C ARG A 67 2.02 1.40 -8.16
N PRO A 68 2.72 1.26 -7.03
CA PRO A 68 2.41 1.98 -5.80
C PRO A 68 2.68 3.47 -5.98
N GLU A 69 1.87 4.28 -5.31
CA GLU A 69 1.86 5.75 -5.43
C GLU A 69 1.93 6.35 -4.04
N ARG A 70 2.67 7.45 -3.93
CA ARG A 70 2.86 8.16 -2.68
C ARG A 70 1.78 9.22 -2.52
N PHE A 71 1.12 9.24 -1.36
CA PHE A 71 -0.01 10.15 -1.12
C PHE A 71 0.43 11.61 -1.24
N GLN A 72 1.58 11.96 -0.67
CA GLN A 72 2.10 13.34 -0.66
C GLN A 72 2.48 13.87 -2.05
N GLU A 73 2.58 13.00 -3.06
CA GLU A 73 2.88 13.37 -4.45
C GLU A 73 1.62 13.45 -5.33
N SER A 74 0.49 12.96 -4.81
CA SER A 74 -0.80 13.03 -5.52
C SER A 74 -1.34 14.46 -5.53
N LYS A 75 -1.94 14.84 -6.67
CA LYS A 75 -2.67 16.11 -6.84
C LYS A 75 -4.18 15.92 -6.82
N GLU A 76 -4.62 14.68 -6.64
CA GLU A 76 -6.02 14.32 -6.63
C GLU A 76 -6.72 14.84 -5.37
N LYS A 77 -8.03 15.06 -5.49
CA LYS A 77 -8.88 15.52 -4.40
C LYS A 77 -9.84 14.42 -4.01
N PHE A 78 -10.01 14.23 -2.71
CA PHE A 78 -10.85 13.18 -2.14
C PHE A 78 -11.87 13.78 -1.18
N ASP A 79 -13.11 13.30 -1.23
CA ASP A 79 -14.15 13.66 -0.27
C ASP A 79 -13.94 12.95 1.07
N ILE A 80 -13.48 11.69 1.00
CA ILE A 80 -13.26 10.82 2.16
C ILE A 80 -11.89 10.17 2.01
N ILE A 81 -11.08 10.27 3.08
CA ILE A 81 -9.81 9.55 3.17
C ILE A 81 -9.90 8.58 4.34
N VAL A 82 -9.51 7.33 4.08
CA VAL A 82 -9.50 6.25 5.06
C VAL A 82 -8.07 5.83 5.31
N SER A 83 -7.62 5.95 6.56
CA SER A 83 -6.32 5.46 7.02
C SER A 83 -6.48 4.11 7.73
N CYS A 84 -5.46 3.27 7.65
CA CYS A 84 -5.49 1.91 8.20
C CYS A 84 -4.67 1.75 9.49
N GLU A 85 -3.95 2.78 9.92
CA GLU A 85 -3.21 2.84 11.18
C GLU A 85 -2.96 4.29 11.61
N GLU A 86 -2.84 4.50 12.92
CA GLU A 86 -2.64 5.82 13.56
C GLU A 86 -1.47 6.60 12.96
N ARG A 87 -0.32 5.95 12.73
CA ARG A 87 0.84 6.62 12.14
C ARG A 87 0.59 7.16 10.72
N VAL A 88 -0.21 6.45 9.93
CA VAL A 88 -0.58 6.88 8.57
C VAL A 88 -1.57 8.03 8.66
N TYR A 89 -2.51 7.97 9.60
CA TYR A 89 -3.44 9.06 9.89
C TYR A 89 -2.70 10.37 10.21
N ASP A 90 -1.70 10.34 11.11
CA ASP A 90 -0.90 11.52 11.46
C ASP A 90 -0.17 12.12 10.25
N GLN A 91 0.43 11.27 9.42
CA GLN A 91 1.12 11.71 8.20
C GLN A 91 0.18 12.33 7.17
N ILE A 92 -1.04 11.80 7.07
CA ILE A 92 -2.08 12.37 6.21
C ILE A 92 -2.54 13.72 6.77
N LEU A 93 -2.79 13.82 8.08
CA LEU A 93 -3.19 15.08 8.72
C LEU A 93 -2.17 16.19 8.53
N GLU A 94 -0.88 15.89 8.71
CA GLU A 94 0.19 16.86 8.53
C GLU A 94 0.17 17.42 7.10
N TYR A 95 -0.01 16.55 6.11
CA TYR A 95 -0.09 16.91 4.69
C TYR A 95 -1.38 17.68 4.32
N ILE A 96 -2.52 17.29 4.91
CA ILE A 96 -3.85 17.81 4.57
C ILE A 96 -4.23 19.03 5.40
N SER A 97 -3.39 19.48 6.33
CA SER A 97 -3.63 20.59 7.29
C SER A 97 -4.11 21.94 6.72
N LYS A 98 -4.39 22.03 5.42
CA LYS A 98 -4.96 23.17 4.68
C LYS A 98 -6.31 22.92 3.98
N PHE A 99 -6.94 21.73 4.10
CA PHE A 99 -8.17 21.40 3.36
C PHE A 99 -9.32 20.91 4.26
N ASN A 100 -10.56 21.28 3.91
CA ASN A 100 -11.78 20.78 4.57
C ASN A 100 -12.10 19.36 4.06
N ILE A 101 -11.46 18.34 4.62
CA ILE A 101 -11.65 16.93 4.27
C ILE A 101 -11.99 16.12 5.54
N TYR A 102 -12.90 15.15 5.43
CA TYR A 102 -13.20 14.22 6.52
C TYR A 102 -12.20 13.06 6.50
N LEU A 103 -11.42 12.93 7.58
CA LEU A 103 -10.48 11.83 7.78
C LEU A 103 -11.06 10.83 8.78
N ILE A 104 -11.14 9.56 8.37
CA ILE A 104 -11.62 8.47 9.22
C ILE A 104 -10.46 7.51 9.45
N GLU A 105 -10.14 7.26 10.72
CA GLU A 105 -9.26 6.17 11.12
C GLU A 105 -10.08 4.90 11.26
N ILE A 106 -9.70 3.85 10.52
CA ILE A 106 -10.21 2.50 10.75
C ILE A 106 -9.06 1.69 11.34
N GLN A 107 -9.23 1.26 12.59
CA GLN A 107 -8.31 0.32 13.21
C GLN A 107 -8.42 -1.02 12.47
N THR A 108 -7.48 -1.31 11.56
CA THR A 108 -7.43 -2.62 10.91
C THR A 108 -6.97 -3.66 11.93
N PHE A 109 -7.93 -4.29 12.61
CA PHE A 109 -7.66 -5.59 13.22
C PHE A 109 -7.35 -6.56 12.08
N LEU A 110 -6.08 -6.90 11.89
CA LEU A 110 -5.62 -7.98 11.01
C LEU A 110 -6.22 -9.30 11.48
N LYS A 111 -7.49 -9.56 11.14
CA LYS A 111 -8.02 -10.92 11.03
C LYS A 111 -7.91 -11.34 9.56
N PRO A 112 -7.42 -12.56 9.27
CA PRO A 112 -7.23 -13.04 7.92
C PRO A 112 -8.59 -13.33 7.29
N THR A 113 -9.24 -12.31 6.72
CA THR A 113 -10.47 -12.50 5.93
C THR A 113 -10.55 -11.53 4.76
N ASN A 114 -11.09 -12.08 3.67
CA ASN A 114 -11.16 -11.51 2.34
C ASN A 114 -11.97 -10.21 2.27
N HIS A 115 -11.47 -9.32 1.40
CA HIS A 115 -12.12 -8.09 0.91
C HIS A 115 -12.22 -6.92 1.90
N ILE A 116 -11.27 -6.00 1.78
CA ILE A 116 -11.45 -4.55 1.60
C ILE A 116 -10.12 -4.04 0.99
N SER A 117 -10.18 -3.04 0.11
CA SER A 117 -8.98 -2.41 -0.45
C SER A 117 -8.55 -1.31 0.51
N PHE A 118 -7.34 -1.45 1.04
CA PHE A 118 -6.79 -0.64 2.13
C PHE A 118 -5.59 0.18 1.66
N ILE A 119 -5.42 1.36 2.24
CA ILE A 119 -4.12 2.06 2.28
C ILE A 119 -3.31 1.43 3.42
N THR A 120 -2.70 0.29 3.14
CA THR A 120 -1.65 -0.25 4.00
C THR A 120 -0.33 0.37 3.58
N GLN A 121 0.53 0.74 4.54
CA GLN A 121 1.96 0.78 4.30
C GLN A 121 2.34 -0.56 3.64
N LEU A 122 2.74 -0.51 2.37
CA LEU A 122 3.44 -1.59 1.71
C LEU A 122 4.93 -1.38 1.87
#